data_AF-A0A4Y8UPF0-F1
#
_entry.id   AF-A0A4Y8UPF0-F1
#
_cell.length_a   1.000
_cell.length_b   1.000
_cell.length_c   1.000
_cell.angle_alpha   90.00
_cell.angle_beta   90.00
_cell.angle_gamma   90.00
#
_symmetry.space_group_name_H-M   'P 1'
#
loop_
_entity.id
_entity.type
_entity.pdbx_description
1 polymer ?
#
loop_
_entity_poly.entity_id
_entity_poly.type
_entity_poly.pdbx_seq_one_letter_code
_entity_poly.pdbx_strand_id
1 'polypeptide(L)'
;MKNMLLIVAITICLLTVKTSHAYNKNVSSACATLELMAKLNELNILLPAGRDDLDEMIVMREHLLELNRLACQPVLLSETARFDSRYTNGRRVSTDLYESAWHFPNGQVFTSRAGRDTTLYYPNGQAMAHRWMRGGQSIYWPNGNPATFSFRTINEPWYYPDGHIVTYLAGVKGARWFYPFARLDGLVGQELISSDWGEDGEHINLIQYTDRGMMYMKRERIRDKLVLSDEELLDVPGVLLMITRMYQAPDDARLFIPGDGSITGAPY
;
A
#
# COMPACT_ATOMS: atom_id res chain seq x y z
N MET A 1 -38.66 -32.45 34.46
CA MET A 1 -38.47 -31.75 33.16
C MET A 1 -38.07 -30.28 33.35
N LYS A 2 -37.00 -29.97 34.11
CA LYS A 2 -36.58 -28.58 34.38
C LYS A 2 -35.10 -28.30 34.11
N ASN A 3 -34.31 -29.33 33.78
CA ASN A 3 -32.85 -29.21 33.56
C ASN A 3 -32.44 -29.25 32.07
N MET A 4 -33.38 -29.40 31.13
CA MET A 4 -33.07 -29.48 29.70
C MET A 4 -33.16 -28.14 28.95
N LEU A 5 -33.60 -27.06 29.60
CA LEU A 5 -33.71 -25.74 28.96
C LEU A 5 -32.47 -24.85 29.15
N LEU A 6 -31.55 -25.21 30.05
CA LEU A 6 -30.38 -24.37 30.35
C LEU A 6 -29.18 -24.64 29.41
N ILE A 7 -29.15 -25.79 28.73
CA ILE A 7 -28.00 -26.19 27.89
C ILE A 7 -28.08 -25.59 26.48
N VAL A 8 -29.27 -25.22 25.99
CA VAL A 8 -29.44 -24.65 24.64
C VAL A 8 -29.03 -23.16 24.58
N ALA A 9 -29.09 -22.42 25.70
CA ALA A 9 -28.72 -21.02 25.75
C ALA A 9 -27.20 -20.77 25.75
N ILE A 10 -26.39 -21.73 26.21
CA ILE A 10 -24.92 -21.57 26.32
C ILE A 10 -24.22 -21.90 24.99
N THR A 11 -24.78 -22.76 24.15
CA THR A 11 -24.17 -23.14 22.85
C THR A 11 -24.28 -22.04 21.79
N ILE A 12 -25.23 -21.11 21.91
CA ILE A 12 -25.40 -19.99 20.96
C ILE A 12 -24.38 -18.85 21.21
N CYS A 13 -23.84 -18.73 22.43
CA CYS A 13 -22.91 -17.65 22.79
C CYS A 13 -21.46 -17.90 22.32
N LEU A 14 -21.09 -19.14 21.99
CA LEU A 14 -19.73 -19.49 21.55
C LEU A 14 -19.50 -19.35 20.04
N LEU A 15 -20.57 -19.18 19.25
CA LEU A 15 -20.47 -19.04 17.78
C LEU A 15 -20.38 -17.58 17.32
N THR A 16 -20.79 -16.61 18.13
CA THR A 16 -20.79 -15.17 17.79
C THR A 16 -19.43 -14.48 18.02
N VAL A 17 -18.60 -15.00 18.94
CA VAL A 17 -17.31 -14.39 19.26
C VAL A 17 -16.25 -14.68 18.19
N LYS A 18 -16.31 -15.84 17.52
CA LYS A 18 -15.36 -16.18 16.45
C LYS A 18 -15.60 -15.38 15.17
N THR A 19 -16.84 -15.03 14.87
CA THR A 19 -17.20 -14.30 13.65
C THR A 19 -16.82 -12.83 13.74
N SER A 20 -17.07 -12.14 14.87
CA SER A 20 -16.69 -10.73 15.04
C SER A 20 -15.19 -10.48 14.92
N HIS A 21 -14.36 -11.41 15.41
CA HIS A 21 -12.90 -11.32 15.31
C HIS A 21 -12.40 -11.52 13.87
N ALA A 22 -12.94 -12.49 13.14
CA ALA A 22 -12.60 -12.72 11.72
C ALA A 22 -13.04 -11.56 10.83
N TYR A 23 -14.21 -11.00 11.10
CA TYR A 23 -14.74 -9.81 10.45
C TYR A 23 -13.83 -8.59 10.66
N ASN A 24 -13.35 -8.36 11.88
CA ASN A 24 -12.43 -7.27 12.17
C ASN A 24 -11.09 -7.42 11.41
N LYS A 25 -10.55 -8.64 11.37
CA LYS A 25 -9.35 -8.94 10.57
C LYS A 25 -9.53 -8.65 9.07
N ASN A 26 -10.70 -8.96 8.52
CA ASN A 26 -10.98 -8.71 7.10
C ASN A 26 -11.01 -7.22 6.77
N VAL A 27 -11.63 -6.41 7.62
CA VAL A 27 -11.67 -4.95 7.45
C VAL A 27 -10.27 -4.36 7.61
N SER A 28 -9.53 -4.75 8.66
CA SER A 28 -8.13 -4.34 8.86
C SER A 28 -7.25 -4.71 7.65
N SER A 29 -7.41 -5.91 7.11
CA SER A 29 -6.70 -6.34 5.90
C SER A 29 -7.07 -5.50 4.67
N ALA A 30 -8.36 -5.18 4.47
CA ALA A 30 -8.79 -4.27 3.40
C ALA A 30 -8.23 -2.84 3.58
N CYS A 31 -8.08 -2.37 4.81
CA CYS A 31 -7.47 -1.08 5.10
C CYS A 31 -5.96 -1.06 4.82
N ALA A 32 -5.22 -2.10 5.22
CA ALA A 32 -3.81 -2.27 4.85
C ALA A 32 -3.62 -2.35 3.31
N THR A 33 -4.59 -2.97 2.64
CA THR A 33 -4.62 -3.04 1.16
C THR A 33 -4.83 -1.67 0.54
N LEU A 34 -5.75 -0.86 1.09
CA LEU A 34 -5.99 0.50 0.63
C LEU A 34 -4.78 1.41 0.88
N GLU A 35 -4.07 1.21 2.00
CA GLU A 35 -2.82 1.90 2.29
C GLU A 35 -1.75 1.56 1.24
N LEU A 36 -1.55 0.28 0.91
CA LEU A 36 -0.62 -0.10 -0.16
C LEU A 36 -1.00 0.55 -1.50
N MET A 37 -2.29 0.52 -1.85
CA MET A 37 -2.80 1.13 -3.07
C MET A 37 -2.50 2.64 -3.13
N ALA A 38 -2.65 3.33 -2.00
CA ALA A 38 -2.28 4.74 -1.88
C ALA A 38 -0.77 4.95 -2.04
N LYS A 39 0.08 4.13 -1.41
CA LYS A 39 1.54 4.21 -1.59
C LYS A 39 1.94 3.99 -3.06
N LEU A 40 1.32 3.05 -3.74
CA LEU A 40 1.55 2.82 -5.16
C LEU A 40 1.15 4.04 -6.01
N ASN A 41 0.00 4.64 -5.72
CA ASN A 41 -0.46 5.86 -6.39
C ASN A 41 0.50 7.04 -6.16
N GLU A 42 0.93 7.30 -4.93
CA GLU A 42 1.85 8.40 -4.65
C GLU A 42 3.19 8.23 -5.37
N LEU A 43 3.74 7.02 -5.39
CA LEU A 43 4.95 6.75 -6.16
C LEU A 43 4.74 6.98 -7.65
N ASN A 44 3.57 6.64 -8.17
CA ASN A 44 3.23 6.89 -9.56
C ASN A 44 3.06 8.38 -9.89
N ILE A 45 2.58 9.19 -8.94
CA ILE A 45 2.54 10.66 -9.09
C ILE A 45 3.95 11.24 -9.09
N LEU A 46 4.82 10.75 -8.19
CA LEU A 46 6.20 11.24 -8.04
C LEU A 46 7.08 10.83 -9.22
N LEU A 47 6.84 9.64 -9.77
CA LEU A 47 7.65 9.01 -10.81
C LEU A 47 6.74 8.51 -11.94
N PRO A 48 6.07 9.43 -12.66
CA PRO A 48 5.13 9.06 -13.70
C PRO A 48 5.84 8.40 -14.88
N ALA A 49 5.22 7.38 -15.45
CA ALA A 49 5.58 6.89 -16.77
C ALA A 49 5.15 7.92 -17.84
N GLY A 50 5.78 7.86 -19.02
CA GLY A 50 5.59 8.87 -20.05
C GLY A 50 4.16 9.01 -20.64
N ARG A 51 3.22 8.13 -20.28
CA ARG A 51 1.81 8.18 -20.72
C ARG A 51 0.82 8.38 -19.56
N ASP A 52 1.33 8.61 -18.36
CA ASP A 52 0.50 8.75 -17.18
C ASP A 52 -0.21 10.12 -17.18
N ASP A 53 -1.49 10.12 -16.82
CA ASP A 53 -2.26 11.34 -16.59
C ASP A 53 -2.13 11.73 -15.11
N LEU A 54 -1.33 12.77 -14.84
CA LEU A 54 -1.09 13.25 -13.49
C LEU A 54 -2.36 13.81 -12.83
N ASP A 55 -3.25 14.42 -13.59
CA ASP A 55 -4.51 14.96 -13.06
C ASP A 55 -5.43 13.81 -12.62
N GLU A 56 -5.49 12.73 -13.42
CA GLU A 56 -6.22 11.51 -13.03
C GLU A 56 -5.65 10.90 -11.74
N MET A 57 -4.32 10.82 -11.61
CA MET A 57 -3.67 10.24 -10.43
C MET A 57 -3.87 11.08 -9.17
N ILE A 58 -3.88 12.41 -9.30
CA ILE A 58 -4.21 13.31 -8.20
C ILE A 58 -5.67 13.12 -7.78
N VAL A 59 -6.61 13.00 -8.72
CA VAL A 59 -8.02 12.69 -8.40
C VAL A 59 -8.16 11.32 -7.75
N MET A 60 -7.39 10.32 -8.20
CA MET A 60 -7.33 9.00 -7.58
C MET A 60 -6.87 9.07 -6.13
N ARG A 61 -5.84 9.87 -5.82
CA ARG A 61 -5.39 10.11 -4.44
C ARG A 61 -6.51 10.60 -3.54
N GLU A 62 -7.28 11.59 -4.00
CA GLU A 62 -8.42 12.12 -3.24
C GLU A 62 -9.48 11.04 -2.99
N HIS A 63 -9.77 10.20 -4.00
CA HIS A 63 -10.69 9.07 -3.84
C HIS A 63 -10.20 8.02 -2.82
N LEU A 64 -8.90 7.73 -2.81
CA LEU A 64 -8.27 6.82 -1.85
C LEU A 64 -8.33 7.39 -0.43
N LEU A 65 -8.04 8.69 -0.27
CA LEU A 65 -8.15 9.41 1.01
C LEU A 65 -9.57 9.38 1.56
N GLU A 66 -10.57 9.66 0.73
CA GLU A 66 -11.97 9.67 1.17
C GLU A 66 -12.46 8.27 1.59
N LEU A 67 -12.10 7.22 0.84
CA LEU A 67 -12.43 5.86 1.21
C LEU A 67 -11.76 5.48 2.55
N ASN A 68 -10.47 5.81 2.72
CA ASN A 68 -9.74 5.54 3.94
C ASN A 68 -10.39 6.24 5.15
N ARG A 69 -10.76 7.52 5.00
CA ARG A 69 -11.43 8.30 6.04
C ARG A 69 -12.74 7.67 6.49
N LEU A 70 -13.51 7.11 5.57
CA LEU A 70 -14.85 6.59 5.86
C LEU A 70 -14.88 5.11 6.24
N ALA A 71 -13.96 4.29 5.75
CA ALA A 71 -13.94 2.85 5.98
C ALA A 71 -12.93 2.40 7.04
N CYS A 72 -11.81 3.12 7.18
CA CYS A 72 -10.64 2.64 7.95
C CYS A 72 -10.29 3.49 9.17
N GLN A 73 -10.51 4.81 9.10
CA GLN A 73 -10.27 5.71 10.23
C GLN A 73 -11.33 5.67 11.36
N PRO A 74 -12.60 5.24 11.15
CA PRO A 74 -13.55 5.17 12.26
C PRO A 74 -13.10 4.19 13.35
N VAL A 75 -12.81 4.71 14.54
CA VAL A 75 -12.43 3.90 15.72
C VAL A 75 -13.61 3.09 16.27
N LEU A 76 -14.83 3.64 16.13
CA LEU A 76 -16.08 2.99 16.54
C LEU A 76 -16.92 2.67 15.31
N LEU A 77 -17.12 1.38 15.05
CA LEU A 77 -18.00 0.90 13.99
C LEU A 77 -19.45 0.92 14.47
N SER A 78 -20.01 2.13 14.54
CA SER A 78 -21.44 2.36 14.75
C SER A 78 -22.26 1.87 13.54
N GLU A 79 -23.58 1.74 13.71
CA GLU A 79 -24.46 1.36 12.59
C GLU A 79 -24.32 2.30 11.38
N THR A 80 -24.14 3.60 11.63
CA THR A 80 -23.93 4.59 10.57
C THR A 80 -22.58 4.41 9.88
N ALA A 81 -21.50 4.19 10.63
CA ALA A 81 -20.17 3.96 10.05
C ALA A 81 -20.09 2.65 9.26
N ARG A 82 -20.76 1.59 9.72
CA ARG A 82 -20.70 0.26 9.08
C ARG A 82 -21.64 0.12 7.88
N PHE A 83 -22.88 0.59 7.98
CA PHE A 83 -23.96 0.25 7.03
C PHE A 83 -24.44 1.42 6.17
N ASP A 84 -24.23 2.67 6.59
CA ASP A 84 -24.76 3.85 5.88
C ASP A 84 -23.74 4.97 5.70
N SER A 85 -22.44 4.64 5.72
CA SER A 85 -21.39 5.61 5.45
C SER A 85 -21.46 6.09 3.99
N ARG A 86 -21.46 7.41 3.80
CA ARG A 86 -21.64 8.07 2.52
C ARG A 86 -20.61 9.17 2.30
N TYR A 87 -20.21 9.29 1.04
CA TYR A 87 -19.43 10.42 0.54
C TYR A 87 -20.28 11.69 0.47
N THR A 88 -19.61 12.83 0.32
CA THR A 88 -20.26 14.15 0.17
C THR A 88 -21.17 14.20 -1.06
N ASN A 89 -20.83 13.45 -2.11
CA ASN A 89 -21.64 13.30 -3.32
C ASN A 89 -22.87 12.36 -3.15
N GLY A 90 -23.13 11.89 -1.93
CA GLY A 90 -24.27 11.02 -1.59
C GLY A 90 -24.06 9.54 -1.89
N ARG A 91 -22.97 9.16 -2.56
CA ARG A 91 -22.67 7.76 -2.85
C ARG A 91 -22.32 7.01 -1.57
N ARG A 92 -22.79 5.77 -1.46
CA ARG A 92 -22.52 4.90 -0.32
C ARG A 92 -21.17 4.21 -0.48
N VAL A 93 -20.43 4.11 0.62
CA VAL A 93 -19.14 3.40 0.68
C VAL A 93 -19.35 1.88 0.55
N SER A 94 -20.23 1.33 1.38
CA SER A 94 -20.63 -0.08 1.36
C SER A 94 -22.00 -0.22 2.05
N THR A 95 -22.77 -1.25 1.67
CA THR A 95 -23.97 -1.67 2.39
C THR A 95 -23.66 -2.37 3.71
N ASP A 96 -22.49 -2.98 3.81
CA ASP A 96 -21.91 -3.55 5.03
C ASP A 96 -20.40 -3.66 4.83
N LEU A 97 -19.61 -2.85 5.55
CA LEU A 97 -18.15 -2.84 5.43
C LEU A 97 -17.49 -4.22 5.63
N TYR A 98 -18.15 -5.16 6.30
CA TYR A 98 -17.58 -6.48 6.55
C TYR A 98 -17.87 -7.50 5.45
N GLU A 99 -19.04 -7.40 4.84
CA GLU A 99 -19.61 -8.48 4.04
C GLU A 99 -19.88 -8.09 2.59
N SER A 100 -19.85 -6.79 2.28
CA SER A 100 -20.22 -6.25 0.98
C SER A 100 -19.06 -5.51 0.29
N ALA A 101 -19.28 -5.16 -0.97
CA ALA A 101 -18.33 -4.42 -1.78
C ALA A 101 -18.09 -3.01 -1.22
N TRP A 102 -16.85 -2.55 -1.36
CA TRP A 102 -16.46 -1.18 -1.05
C TRP A 102 -16.34 -0.40 -2.36
N HIS A 103 -16.83 0.83 -2.37
CA HIS A 103 -16.83 1.69 -3.54
C HIS A 103 -16.09 2.99 -3.24
N PHE A 104 -15.37 3.51 -4.23
CA PHE A 104 -14.81 4.86 -4.22
C PHE A 104 -15.91 5.96 -4.35
N PRO A 105 -15.57 7.25 -4.26
CA PRO A 105 -16.53 8.34 -4.48
C PRO A 105 -17.11 8.37 -5.91
N ASN A 106 -16.28 8.10 -6.92
CA ASN A 106 -16.74 7.85 -8.30
C ASN A 106 -17.43 6.48 -8.48
N GLY A 107 -17.45 5.71 -7.39
CA GLY A 107 -17.80 4.32 -7.12
C GLY A 107 -17.60 3.27 -8.18
N GLN A 108 -16.48 3.41 -8.85
CA GLN A 108 -15.65 2.24 -9.08
C GLN A 108 -15.54 1.39 -7.80
N VAL A 109 -15.61 0.07 -7.97
CA VAL A 109 -15.47 -0.90 -6.87
C VAL A 109 -14.01 -0.97 -6.46
N PHE A 110 -13.69 -0.86 -5.18
CA PHE A 110 -12.36 -1.14 -4.63
C PHE A 110 -12.15 -2.65 -4.48
N THR A 111 -13.02 -3.30 -3.72
CA THR A 111 -13.05 -4.75 -3.50
C THR A 111 -14.50 -5.20 -3.45
N SER A 112 -14.78 -6.43 -3.90
CA SER A 112 -16.13 -7.01 -3.78
C SER A 112 -16.43 -7.46 -2.35
N ARG A 113 -15.41 -7.68 -1.50
CA ARG A 113 -15.57 -7.97 -0.08
C ARG A 113 -14.26 -7.79 0.68
N ALA A 114 -14.31 -7.06 1.78
CA ALA A 114 -13.15 -6.81 2.64
C ALA A 114 -12.45 -8.13 3.03
N GLY A 115 -11.13 -8.15 2.94
CA GLY A 115 -10.31 -9.26 3.42
C GLY A 115 -10.38 -10.56 2.61
N ARG A 116 -11.07 -10.60 1.46
CA ARG A 116 -11.27 -11.82 0.67
C ARG A 116 -10.42 -11.86 -0.59
N ASP A 117 -10.18 -13.08 -1.10
CA ASP A 117 -9.53 -13.34 -2.38
C ASP A 117 -10.42 -12.81 -3.52
N THR A 118 -10.17 -11.56 -3.89
CA THR A 118 -10.96 -10.80 -4.86
C THR A 118 -10.02 -10.02 -5.76
N THR A 119 -10.55 -9.54 -6.89
CA THR A 119 -9.85 -8.51 -7.66
C THR A 119 -9.99 -7.18 -6.95
N LEU A 120 -8.87 -6.47 -6.83
CA LEU A 120 -8.80 -5.12 -6.31
C LEU A 120 -8.66 -4.15 -7.46
N TYR A 121 -9.42 -3.07 -7.45
CA TYR A 121 -9.33 -2.04 -8.47
C TYR A 121 -8.96 -0.69 -7.88
N TYR A 122 -8.24 0.09 -8.67
CA TYR A 122 -8.04 1.51 -8.49
C TYR A 122 -9.31 2.30 -8.84
N PRO A 123 -9.43 3.58 -8.44
CA PRO A 123 -10.57 4.41 -8.83
C PRO A 123 -10.72 4.61 -10.34
N ASN A 124 -9.64 4.56 -11.13
CA ASN A 124 -9.71 4.61 -12.60
C ASN A 124 -10.21 3.30 -13.26
N GLY A 125 -10.48 2.27 -12.46
CA GLY A 125 -10.97 0.97 -12.94
C GLY A 125 -9.88 -0.02 -13.33
N GLN A 126 -8.60 0.37 -13.30
CA GLN A 126 -7.50 -0.57 -13.48
C GLN A 126 -7.42 -1.55 -12.31
N ALA A 127 -7.06 -2.80 -12.59
CA ALA A 127 -6.88 -3.79 -11.53
C ALA A 127 -5.50 -3.64 -10.89
N MET A 128 -5.44 -3.51 -9.57
CA MET A 128 -4.17 -3.61 -8.83
C MET A 128 -3.72 -5.06 -8.72
N ALA A 129 -4.64 -5.99 -8.47
CA ALA A 129 -4.36 -7.42 -8.35
C ALA A 129 -5.63 -8.24 -8.57
N HIS A 130 -5.54 -9.40 -9.23
CA HIS A 130 -6.72 -10.24 -9.51
C HIS A 130 -7.07 -11.25 -8.40
N ARG A 131 -6.06 -11.70 -7.63
CA ARG A 131 -6.19 -12.69 -6.55
C ARG A 131 -5.42 -12.27 -5.31
N TRP A 132 -5.93 -11.27 -4.61
CA TRP A 132 -5.18 -10.56 -3.57
C TRP A 132 -4.70 -11.42 -2.40
N MET A 133 -5.50 -12.40 -1.95
CA MET A 133 -5.24 -13.11 -0.69
C MET A 133 -4.42 -14.39 -0.83
N ARG A 134 -3.88 -14.70 -2.02
CA ARG A 134 -3.14 -15.95 -2.24
C ARG A 134 -1.63 -15.84 -2.10
N GLY A 135 -1.06 -14.64 -2.25
CA GLY A 135 0.39 -14.49 -2.45
C GLY A 135 0.82 -15.01 -3.83
N GLY A 136 1.97 -14.54 -4.31
CA GLY A 136 2.54 -14.93 -5.59
C GLY A 136 1.75 -14.45 -6.82
N GLN A 137 0.76 -13.58 -6.63
CA GLN A 137 0.08 -12.88 -7.73
C GLN A 137 0.87 -11.65 -8.17
N SER A 138 0.65 -11.22 -9.40
CA SER A 138 1.17 -9.94 -9.89
C SER A 138 0.42 -8.77 -9.24
N ILE A 139 1.17 -7.69 -9.00
CA ILE A 139 0.61 -6.37 -8.67
C ILE A 139 0.88 -5.43 -9.84
N TYR A 140 -0.08 -4.56 -10.11
CA TYR A 140 0.00 -3.53 -11.14
C TYR A 140 -0.09 -2.14 -10.52
N TRP A 141 0.62 -1.21 -11.12
CA TRP A 141 0.52 0.23 -10.89
C TRP A 141 -0.85 0.76 -11.35
N PRO A 142 -1.26 1.97 -10.92
CA PRO A 142 -2.45 2.67 -11.42
C PRO A 142 -2.56 2.74 -12.94
N ASN A 143 -1.42 2.84 -13.63
CA ASN A 143 -1.35 2.90 -15.10
C ASN A 143 -1.44 1.52 -15.79
N GLY A 144 -1.54 0.44 -15.01
CA GLY A 144 -1.66 -0.93 -15.48
C GLY A 144 -0.32 -1.64 -15.75
N ASN A 145 0.81 -0.96 -15.63
CA ASN A 145 2.11 -1.63 -15.76
C ASN A 145 2.38 -2.53 -14.54
N PRO A 146 3.08 -3.67 -14.71
CA PRO A 146 3.38 -4.57 -13.61
C PRO A 146 4.38 -3.93 -12.64
N ALA A 147 4.02 -3.88 -11.35
CA ALA A 147 4.92 -3.51 -10.27
C ALA A 147 5.77 -4.70 -9.82
N THR A 148 5.20 -5.90 -9.81
CA THR A 148 5.89 -7.17 -9.54
C THR A 148 5.05 -8.32 -10.07
N PHE A 149 5.68 -9.46 -10.40
CA PHE A 149 4.95 -10.63 -10.90
C PHE A 149 4.57 -11.61 -9.80
N SER A 150 5.28 -11.58 -8.67
CA SER A 150 5.04 -12.46 -7.52
C SER A 150 5.07 -11.67 -6.20
N PHE A 151 3.93 -11.10 -5.81
CA PHE A 151 3.84 -10.34 -4.57
C PHE A 151 4.02 -11.21 -3.32
N ARG A 152 4.67 -10.65 -2.28
CA ARG A 152 5.01 -11.31 -1.00
C ARG A 152 5.92 -12.52 -1.15
N THR A 153 6.76 -12.54 -2.18
CA THR A 153 7.86 -13.52 -2.28
C THR A 153 9.21 -12.83 -2.19
N ILE A 154 10.16 -13.53 -1.57
CA ILE A 154 11.56 -13.10 -1.54
C ILE A 154 12.21 -13.29 -2.90
N ASN A 155 13.30 -12.59 -3.16
CA ASN A 155 14.05 -12.68 -4.42
C ASN A 155 13.21 -12.31 -5.66
N GLU A 156 12.22 -11.44 -5.47
CA GLU A 156 11.32 -11.04 -6.55
C GLU A 156 11.71 -9.66 -7.11
N PRO A 157 11.73 -9.51 -8.44
CA PRO A 157 11.86 -8.21 -9.07
C PRO A 157 10.67 -7.30 -8.81
N TRP A 158 10.98 -6.04 -8.55
CA TRP A 158 10.01 -4.95 -8.57
C TRP A 158 10.40 -3.90 -9.60
N TYR A 159 9.40 -3.26 -10.20
CA TYR A 159 9.55 -2.31 -11.28
C TYR A 159 8.81 -1.03 -10.97
N TYR A 160 9.38 0.12 -11.34
CA TYR A 160 8.72 1.42 -11.36
C TYR A 160 7.55 1.45 -12.37
N PRO A 161 6.67 2.45 -12.28
CA PRO A 161 5.58 2.65 -13.22
C PRO A 161 5.98 2.65 -14.70
N ASP A 162 7.21 3.05 -15.01
CA ASP A 162 7.76 3.11 -16.37
C ASP A 162 8.52 1.83 -16.79
N GLY A 163 8.59 0.83 -15.91
CA GLY A 163 9.23 -0.46 -16.14
C GLY A 163 10.70 -0.54 -15.74
N HIS A 164 11.30 0.56 -15.26
CA HIS A 164 12.66 0.49 -14.71
C HIS A 164 12.69 -0.31 -13.40
N ILE A 165 13.84 -0.90 -13.06
CA ILE A 165 13.91 -1.88 -11.96
C ILE A 165 14.10 -1.16 -10.62
N VAL A 166 13.30 -1.51 -9.62
CA VAL A 166 13.45 -1.05 -8.22
C VAL A 166 14.46 -1.91 -7.48
N THR A 167 14.30 -3.24 -7.56
CA THR A 167 15.16 -4.24 -6.93
C THR A 167 14.95 -5.57 -7.63
N TYR A 168 15.93 -6.47 -7.55
CA TYR A 168 15.81 -7.86 -7.97
C TYR A 168 15.55 -8.82 -6.80
N LEU A 169 15.72 -8.33 -5.58
CA LEU A 169 15.84 -9.14 -4.38
C LEU A 169 14.98 -8.55 -3.26
N ALA A 170 13.70 -8.26 -3.55
CA ALA A 170 12.77 -7.82 -2.52
C ALA A 170 12.74 -8.81 -1.34
N GLY A 171 12.62 -8.28 -0.12
CA GLY A 171 12.61 -9.08 1.12
C GLY A 171 13.95 -9.66 1.56
N VAL A 172 15.08 -9.14 1.06
CA VAL A 172 16.43 -9.60 1.43
C VAL A 172 17.29 -8.42 1.87
N LYS A 173 17.86 -8.47 3.08
CA LYS A 173 18.89 -7.52 3.52
C LYS A 173 20.12 -7.59 2.64
N GLY A 174 20.70 -6.42 2.37
CA GLY A 174 21.79 -6.29 1.40
C GLY A 174 21.40 -6.57 -0.05
N ALA A 175 20.11 -6.52 -0.35
CA ALA A 175 19.65 -6.40 -1.72
C ALA A 175 20.08 -5.07 -2.34
N ARG A 176 20.24 -5.07 -3.66
CA ARG A 176 20.47 -3.85 -4.42
C ARG A 176 19.14 -3.15 -4.71
N TRP A 177 19.03 -1.92 -4.24
CA TRP A 177 17.89 -1.04 -4.50
C TRP A 177 18.30 0.10 -5.39
N PHE A 178 17.46 0.43 -6.37
CA PHE A 178 17.73 1.45 -7.36
C PHE A 178 16.72 2.58 -7.20
N TYR A 179 17.20 3.81 -7.05
CA TYR A 179 16.35 5.00 -7.02
C TYR A 179 16.37 5.71 -8.37
N PRO A 180 15.21 6.16 -8.89
CA PRO A 180 15.16 6.91 -10.13
C PRO A 180 15.33 8.39 -9.83
N PHE A 181 16.15 9.07 -10.63
CA PHE A 181 16.30 10.51 -10.56
C PHE A 181 16.08 11.11 -11.94
N ALA A 182 15.44 12.29 -11.96
CA ALA A 182 15.30 13.06 -13.18
C ALA A 182 16.70 13.47 -13.67
N ARG A 183 17.04 13.09 -14.89
CA ARG A 183 18.26 13.56 -15.55
C ARG A 183 17.98 14.86 -16.30
N LEU A 184 19.03 15.63 -16.50
CA LEU A 184 18.99 16.90 -17.24
C LEU A 184 18.63 16.72 -18.73
N ASP A 185 18.74 15.51 -19.27
CA ASP A 185 18.36 15.16 -20.65
C ASP A 185 16.88 14.74 -20.78
N GLY A 186 16.09 14.87 -19.71
CA GLY A 186 14.67 14.50 -19.70
C GLY A 186 14.43 12.98 -19.58
N LEU A 187 15.50 12.18 -19.38
CA LEU A 187 15.39 10.76 -19.11
C LEU A 187 15.36 10.48 -17.60
N VAL A 188 14.93 9.27 -17.22
CA VAL A 188 15.06 8.77 -15.85
C VAL A 188 16.39 8.02 -15.74
N GLY A 189 17.28 8.50 -14.87
CA GLY A 189 18.47 7.77 -14.47
C GLY A 189 18.16 6.83 -13.32
N GLN A 190 18.92 5.76 -13.17
CA GLN A 190 18.85 4.90 -11.98
C GLN A 190 20.20 4.90 -11.27
N GLU A 191 20.17 5.06 -9.96
CA GLU A 191 21.35 4.92 -9.11
C GLU A 191 21.14 3.84 -8.07
N LEU A 192 22.20 3.05 -7.83
CA LEU A 192 22.25 2.13 -6.70
C LEU A 192 22.31 2.94 -5.41
N ILE A 193 21.30 2.78 -4.57
CA ILE A 193 21.20 3.49 -3.29
C ILE A 193 22.30 2.99 -2.33
N SER A 194 22.41 1.67 -2.23
CA SER A 194 23.52 0.99 -1.55
C SER A 194 23.60 -0.49 -1.92
N SER A 195 24.78 -1.10 -1.70
CA SER A 195 25.01 -2.53 -1.87
C SER A 195 24.43 -3.37 -0.74
N ASP A 196 24.28 -2.81 0.46
CA ASP A 196 24.00 -3.56 1.69
C ASP A 196 22.72 -3.05 2.40
N TRP A 197 21.77 -2.46 1.66
CA TRP A 197 20.70 -1.61 2.23
C TRP A 197 19.91 -2.32 3.34
N GLY A 198 19.80 -1.65 4.48
CA GLY A 198 19.00 -2.09 5.63
C GLY A 198 19.83 -2.65 6.79
N GLU A 199 21.16 -2.48 6.75
CA GLU A 199 22.07 -2.85 7.84
C GLU A 199 22.50 -1.65 8.68
N ASP A 200 22.77 -1.88 9.98
CA ASP A 200 23.33 -0.84 10.84
C ASP A 200 24.78 -0.50 10.42
N GLY A 201 25.13 0.78 10.49
CA GLY A 201 26.47 1.27 10.14
C GLY A 201 26.71 1.47 8.65
N GLU A 202 25.72 1.16 7.82
CA GLU A 202 25.78 1.29 6.38
C GLU A 202 25.81 2.77 5.92
N HIS A 203 26.40 3.01 4.75
CA HIS A 203 26.42 4.32 4.12
C HIS A 203 25.70 4.31 2.78
N ILE A 204 25.02 5.41 2.51
CA ILE A 204 24.25 5.61 1.29
C ILE A 204 24.86 6.79 0.55
N ASN A 205 24.89 6.70 -0.77
CA ASN A 205 25.31 7.81 -1.62
C ASN A 205 24.07 8.53 -2.12
N LEU A 206 23.98 9.83 -1.84
CA LEU A 206 22.89 10.69 -2.27
C LEU A 206 23.37 11.63 -3.37
N ILE A 207 22.73 11.61 -4.53
CA ILE A 207 22.81 12.72 -5.49
C ILE A 207 22.10 13.94 -4.88
N GLN A 208 22.82 15.07 -4.84
CA GLN A 208 22.27 16.38 -4.51
C GLN A 208 22.60 17.39 -5.60
N TYR A 209 21.77 18.43 -5.70
CA TYR A 209 21.98 19.55 -6.60
C TYR A 209 22.18 20.83 -5.80
N THR A 210 23.13 21.66 -6.22
CA THR A 210 23.26 23.00 -5.66
C THR A 210 22.09 23.89 -6.08
N ASP A 211 21.95 25.05 -5.45
CA ASP A 211 21.05 26.14 -5.85
C ASP A 211 21.26 26.61 -7.31
N ARG A 212 22.43 26.29 -7.89
CA ARG A 212 22.79 26.54 -9.29
C ARG A 212 22.63 25.33 -10.21
N GLY A 213 22.03 24.25 -9.73
CA GLY A 213 21.76 23.04 -10.50
C GLY A 213 22.98 22.12 -10.73
N MET A 214 24.09 22.33 -10.03
CA MET A 214 25.27 21.47 -10.15
C MET A 214 25.10 20.20 -9.31
N MET A 215 25.26 19.04 -9.95
CA MET A 215 25.18 17.73 -9.28
C MET A 215 26.43 17.45 -8.43
N TYR A 216 26.25 16.91 -7.23
CA TYR A 216 27.33 16.33 -6.42
C TYR A 216 26.83 15.12 -5.61
N MET A 217 27.77 14.25 -5.23
CA MET A 217 27.48 13.08 -4.39
C MET A 217 27.74 13.41 -2.92
N LYS A 218 26.79 13.09 -2.04
CA LYS A 218 26.95 13.17 -0.59
C LYS A 218 26.82 11.78 0.03
N ARG A 219 27.84 11.35 0.76
CA ARG A 219 27.79 10.10 1.52
C ARG A 219 27.19 10.36 2.90
N GLU A 220 26.11 9.66 3.22
CA GLU A 220 25.42 9.75 4.51
C GLU A 220 25.40 8.39 5.21
N ARG A 221 25.40 8.37 6.54
CA ARG A 221 25.28 7.13 7.32
C ARG A 221 23.81 6.85 7.64
N ILE A 222 23.38 5.62 7.41
CA ILE A 222 22.07 5.10 7.83
C ILE A 222 22.02 5.18 9.37
N ARG A 223 21.08 5.97 9.89
CA ARG A 223 20.74 5.99 11.33
C ARG A 223 19.77 4.84 11.60
N ASP A 224 19.73 4.33 12.84
CA ASP A 224 18.89 3.17 13.28
C ASP A 224 17.46 3.14 12.72
N LYS A 225 16.85 4.29 12.43
CA LYS A 225 15.51 4.42 11.81
C LYS A 225 15.40 3.90 10.37
N LEU A 226 16.50 3.55 9.73
CA LEU A 226 16.59 3.06 8.36
C LEU A 226 17.14 1.63 8.28
N VAL A 227 17.32 0.99 9.43
CA VAL A 227 17.58 -0.45 9.54
C VAL A 227 16.23 -1.15 9.43
N LEU A 228 16.07 -1.98 8.40
CA LEU A 228 14.81 -2.66 8.10
C LEU A 228 14.97 -4.16 8.30
N SER A 229 13.92 -4.83 8.76
CA SER A 229 13.80 -6.28 8.75
C SER A 229 13.54 -6.82 7.34
N ASP A 230 13.75 -8.12 7.14
CA ASP A 230 13.45 -8.78 5.86
C ASP A 230 11.96 -8.63 5.48
N GLU A 231 11.08 -8.62 6.48
CA GLU A 231 9.63 -8.42 6.29
C GLU A 231 9.29 -6.98 5.86
N GLU A 232 9.98 -5.98 6.40
CA GLU A 232 9.82 -4.59 5.98
C GLU A 232 10.37 -4.35 4.57
N LEU A 233 11.42 -5.08 4.18
CA LEU A 233 11.99 -5.04 2.83
C LEU A 233 11.08 -5.70 1.77
N LEU A 234 9.98 -6.36 2.17
CA LEU A 234 8.91 -6.78 1.27
C LEU A 234 7.88 -5.66 0.99
N ASP A 235 7.80 -4.61 1.82
CA ASP A 235 6.96 -3.42 1.57
C ASP A 235 7.71 -2.44 0.65
N VAL A 236 7.98 -2.88 -0.59
CA VAL A 236 8.73 -2.11 -1.59
C VAL A 236 8.18 -0.68 -1.75
N PRO A 237 6.84 -0.46 -1.84
CA PRO A 237 6.31 0.91 -1.91
C PRO A 237 6.61 1.75 -0.66
N GLY A 238 6.52 1.16 0.53
CA GLY A 238 6.91 1.82 1.78
C GLY A 238 8.39 2.21 1.80
N VAL A 239 9.27 1.31 1.39
CA VAL A 239 10.71 1.55 1.26
C VAL A 239 10.99 2.70 0.29
N LEU A 240 10.33 2.71 -0.88
CA LEU A 240 10.49 3.77 -1.88
C LEU A 240 10.03 5.13 -1.37
N LEU A 241 8.89 5.24 -0.69
CA LEU A 241 8.46 6.51 -0.10
C LEU A 241 9.44 7.02 0.96
N MET A 242 10.01 6.11 1.76
CA MET A 242 11.05 6.45 2.72
C MET A 242 12.30 7.00 2.03
N ILE A 243 12.73 6.39 0.93
CA ILE A 243 13.86 6.86 0.11
C ILE A 243 13.53 8.23 -0.52
N THR A 244 12.39 8.37 -1.20
CA THR A 244 12.01 9.63 -1.87
C THR A 244 11.97 10.81 -0.89
N ARG A 245 11.57 10.59 0.37
CA ARG A 245 11.64 11.61 1.42
C ARG A 245 13.06 12.05 1.77
N MET A 246 14.04 11.15 1.69
CA MET A 246 15.45 11.54 1.87
C MET A 246 15.93 12.39 0.70
N TYR A 247 15.40 12.16 -0.50
CA TYR A 247 15.89 12.78 -1.73
C TYR A 247 15.16 14.06 -2.16
N GLN A 248 13.85 14.26 -1.90
CA GLN A 248 13.09 15.24 -2.68
C GLN A 248 12.17 16.26 -1.96
N ALA A 249 11.39 15.97 -0.90
CA ALA A 249 10.46 16.97 -0.30
C ALA A 249 9.61 16.41 0.85
N PRO A 250 8.91 17.26 1.64
CA PRO A 250 7.78 16.82 2.47
C PRO A 250 6.68 16.23 1.57
N ASP A 251 6.30 14.99 1.88
CA ASP A 251 5.45 14.13 1.07
C ASP A 251 4.06 13.96 1.74
N ASP A 252 2.99 14.17 0.98
CA ASP A 252 1.59 14.03 1.42
C ASP A 252 1.22 12.57 1.76
N ALA A 253 2.03 11.60 1.32
CA ALA A 253 1.92 10.22 1.77
C ALA A 253 2.16 10.05 3.28
N ARG A 254 2.49 11.13 4.01
CA ARG A 254 2.41 11.21 5.48
C ARG A 254 1.08 10.75 6.05
N LEU A 255 -0.01 10.95 5.33
CA LEU A 255 -1.35 10.46 5.71
C LEU A 255 -1.49 8.93 5.56
N PHE A 256 -0.52 8.28 4.91
CA PHE A 256 -0.46 6.85 4.60
C PHE A 256 0.85 6.19 5.10
N ILE A 257 1.58 6.82 6.04
CA ILE A 257 2.75 6.24 6.73
C ILE A 257 2.25 5.28 7.83
N PRO A 258 2.90 4.13 8.05
CA PRO A 258 2.19 2.92 8.43
C PRO A 258 1.68 2.92 9.86
N GLY A 259 0.48 2.37 10.02
CA GLY A 259 0.20 1.52 11.18
C GLY A 259 0.77 0.13 10.90
N ASP A 260 1.98 -0.11 11.38
CA ASP A 260 2.65 -1.41 11.46
C ASP A 260 3.08 -2.05 10.12
N GLY A 261 4.08 -2.94 10.17
CA GLY A 261 4.50 -3.84 9.09
C GLY A 261 3.43 -4.85 8.65
N SER A 262 2.15 -4.49 8.75
CA SER A 262 0.98 -5.33 8.54
C SER A 262 0.59 -5.50 7.07
N ILE A 263 1.11 -4.69 6.13
CA ILE A 263 0.81 -4.87 4.70
C ILE A 263 1.45 -6.15 4.16
N THR A 264 2.66 -6.47 4.62
CA THR A 264 3.38 -7.71 4.31
C THR A 264 2.89 -8.87 5.20
N GLY A 265 2.44 -8.56 6.42
CA GLY A 265 1.88 -9.51 7.40
C GLY A 265 0.35 -9.66 7.43
N ALA A 266 -0.40 -9.13 6.45
CA ALA A 266 -1.87 -9.20 6.47
C ALA A 266 -2.31 -10.67 6.52
N PRO A 267 -3.17 -11.03 7.49
CA PRO A 267 -3.13 -12.33 8.13
C PRO A 267 -3.55 -13.45 7.18
N TYR A 268 -2.87 -14.59 7.33
CA TYR A 268 -3.49 -15.90 7.14
C TYR A 268 -4.69 -16.06 8.11
#